data_AF-A0A7W0G4A3-F1
#
_entry.id   AF-A0A7W0G4A3-F1
#
_cell.length_a   1.000
_cell.length_b   1.000
_cell.length_c   1.000
_cell.angle_alpha   90.00
_cell.angle_beta   90.00
_cell.angle_gamma   90.00
#
_symmetry.space_group_name_H-M   'P 1'
#
loop_
_entity.id
_entity.type
_entity.pdbx_description
1 polymer ?
#
loop_
_entity_poly.entity_id
_entity_poly.type
_entity_poly.pdbx_seq_one_letter_code
_entity_poly.pdbx_strand_id
1 'polypeptide(L)' 'MSEHIASRQVYFVIFGALMVLTVITVLAAQVSYENEAVGTAIALAIAVTKAVLVILFFMHVRH' A
#
# COMPACT_ATOMS: atom_id res chain seq x y z
N MET A 1 3.92 -34.60 -6.86
CA MET A 1 3.87 -33.54 -5.83
C MET A 1 4.24 -32.24 -6.51
N SER A 2 3.31 -31.69 -7.30
CA SER A 2 3.49 -30.37 -7.89
C SER A 2 3.14 -29.37 -6.80
N GLU A 3 4.12 -29.08 -5.95
CA GLU A 3 4.04 -28.04 -4.95
C GLU A 3 3.90 -26.71 -5.67
N HIS A 4 2.66 -26.31 -5.96
CA HIS A 4 2.32 -24.93 -6.29
C HIS A 4 2.56 -24.11 -5.02
N ILE A 5 3.85 -23.86 -4.73
CA ILE A 5 4.30 -22.87 -3.74
C ILE A 5 3.59 -21.59 -4.15
N ALA A 6 2.59 -21.18 -3.38
CA ALA A 6 1.91 -19.91 -3.58
C ALA A 6 3.01 -18.85 -3.79
N SER A 7 3.02 -18.27 -4.98
CA SER A 7 4.23 -17.68 -5.56
C SER A 7 4.81 -16.63 -4.60
N ARG A 8 5.97 -16.92 -4.01
CA ARG A 8 6.76 -15.95 -3.22
C ARG A 8 6.98 -14.64 -4.00
N GLN A 9 6.93 -14.69 -5.32
CA GLN A 9 7.03 -13.51 -6.18
C GLN A 9 5.87 -12.53 -5.95
N VAL A 10 4.65 -13.00 -5.65
CA VAL A 10 3.49 -12.15 -5.36
C VAL A 10 3.80 -11.24 -4.16
N TYR A 11 4.30 -11.81 -3.06
CA TYR A 11 4.72 -11.06 -1.87
C TYR A 11 5.76 -9.99 -2.17
N PHE A 12 6.77 -10.30 -2.99
CA PHE A 12 7.79 -9.32 -3.38
C PHE A 12 7.21 -8.20 -4.25
N VAL A 13 6.26 -8.50 -5.14
CA VAL A 13 5.56 -7.48 -5.95
C VAL A 13 4.75 -6.54 -5.05
N ILE A 14 4.02 -7.07 -4.07
CA ILE A 14 3.20 -6.26 -3.16
C ILE A 14 4.07 -5.44 -2.22
N PHE A 15 5.18 -6.01 -1.74
CA PHE A 15 6.18 -5.25 -0.99
C PHE A 15 6.68 -4.05 -1.81
N GLY A 16 6.97 -4.24 -3.10
CA GLY A 16 7.30 -3.15 -4.02
C GLY A 16 6.17 -2.12 -4.13
N ALA A 17 4.91 -2.55 -4.28
CA ALA A 17 3.76 -1.65 -4.33
C ALA A 17 3.59 -0.84 -3.03
N LEU A 18 3.78 -1.45 -1.86
CA LEU A 18 3.72 -0.78 -0.55
C LEU A 18 4.85 0.25 -0.39
N MET A 19 6.06 -0.05 -0.88
CA MET A 19 7.17 0.91 -0.90
C MET A 19 6.84 2.12 -1.78
N VAL A 20 6.29 1.90 -2.98
CA VAL A 20 5.85 2.99 -3.88
C VAL A 20 4.78 3.85 -3.22
N LEU A 21 3.74 3.24 -2.64
CA LEU A 21 2.71 3.95 -1.89
C LEU A 21 3.29 4.79 -0.74
N THR A 22 4.31 4.27 -0.05
CA THR A 22 4.98 5.00 1.03
C THR A 22 5.73 6.23 0.51
N VAL A 23 6.45 6.11 -0.61
CA VAL A 23 7.10 7.25 -1.27
C VAL A 23 6.05 8.29 -1.68
N ILE A 24 4.93 7.86 -2.26
CA ILE A 24 3.83 8.77 -2.63
C ILE A 24 3.29 9.49 -1.39
N THR A 25 3.11 8.82 -0.25
CA THR A 25 2.68 9.49 1.00
C THR A 25 3.68 10.55 1.47
N VAL A 26 4.98 10.26 1.39
CA VAL A 26 6.02 11.23 1.79
C VAL A 26 6.03 12.44 0.85
N LEU A 27 5.88 12.21 -0.46
CA LEU A 27 5.77 13.30 -1.43
C LEU A 27 4.49 14.12 -1.20
N ALA A 28 3.36 13.47 -0.96
CA ALA A 28 2.10 14.13 -0.61
C ALA A 28 2.23 14.97 0.66
N ALA A 29 2.93 14.47 1.68
CA ALA A 29 3.18 15.22 2.91
C ALA A 29 4.10 16.45 2.72
N GLN A 30 4.93 16.47 1.68
CA GLN A 30 5.76 17.62 1.33
C GLN A 30 5.04 18.65 0.46
N VAL A 31 3.89 18.30 -0.13
CA VAL A 31 3.06 19.25 -0.85
C VAL A 31 2.25 20.06 0.16
N SER A 32 2.46 21.38 0.18
CA SER A 32 1.63 22.29 0.97
C SER A 32 0.26 22.42 0.29
N TYR A 33 -0.77 21.84 0.90
CA TYR A 33 -2.14 22.00 0.44
C TYR A 33 -2.72 23.32 0.96
N GLU A 34 -3.40 24.09 0.10
CA GLU A 34 -4.12 25.31 0.52
C GLU A 34 -5.24 25.01 1.53
N ASN A 35 -5.79 23.79 1.50
CA ASN A 35 -6.79 23.32 2.44
C ASN A 35 -6.30 22.07 3.17
N GLU A 36 -6.09 22.20 4.48
CA GLU A 36 -5.56 21.15 5.36
C GLU A 36 -6.48 19.92 5.42
N ALA A 37 -7.80 20.11 5.28
CA ALA A 37 -8.76 19.00 5.25
C ALA A 37 -8.59 18.15 3.98
N VAL A 38 -8.24 18.77 2.84
CA VAL A 38 -8.00 18.06 1.57
C VAL A 38 -6.70 17.26 1.66
N GLY A 39 -5.65 17.87 2.20
CA GLY A 39 -4.38 17.16 2.46
C GLY A 39 -4.57 15.95 3.37
N THR A 40 -5.37 16.11 4.44
CA THR A 40 -5.71 15.03 5.37
C THR A 40 -6.51 13.93 4.69
N ALA A 41 -7.51 14.27 3.88
CA ALA A 41 -8.32 13.29 3.15
C ALA A 41 -7.47 12.47 2.16
N ILE A 42 -6.54 13.11 1.45
CA ILE A 42 -5.61 12.43 0.54
C ILE A 42 -4.67 11.49 1.31
N ALA A 43 -4.08 11.95 2.41
CA ALA A 43 -3.24 11.12 3.26
C ALA A 43 -4.00 9.89 3.80
N LEU A 44 -5.25 10.07 4.22
CA LEU A 44 -6.11 8.99 4.71
C LEU A 44 -6.42 7.98 3.60
N ALA A 45 -6.75 8.44 2.39
CA ALA A 45 -7.03 7.58 1.25
C ALA A 45 -5.83 6.68 0.92
N ILE A 46 -4.62 7.26 0.87
CA ILE A 46 -3.39 6.50 0.61
C ILE A 46 -3.12 5.49 1.74
N ALA A 47 -3.34 5.90 3.00
CA ALA A 47 -3.17 5.02 4.16
C ALA A 47 -4.13 3.82 4.11
N VAL A 48 -5.39 4.03 3.74
CA VAL A 48 -6.39 2.96 3.59
C VAL A 48 -6.01 2.00 2.46
N THR A 49 -5.61 2.51 1.28
CA THR A 49 -5.17 1.65 0.17
C THR A 49 -3.98 0.77 0.59
N LYS A 50 -3.00 1.33 1.30
CA LYS A 50 -1.87 0.59 1.85
C LYS A 50 -2.34 -0.50 2.82
N ALA A 51 -3.25 -0.17 3.75
CA ALA A 51 -3.79 -1.12 4.71
C ALA A 51 -4.53 -2.29 4.03
N VAL A 52 -5.32 -2.00 3.00
CA VAL A 52 -6.04 -3.03 2.22
C VAL A 52 -5.07 -3.99 1.53
N LEU A 53 -4.00 -3.48 0.91
CA LEU A 53 -2.95 -4.33 0.31
C LEU A 53 -2.24 -5.20 1.35
N VAL A 54 -1.98 -4.66 2.55
CA VAL A 54 -1.41 -5.45 3.66
C VAL A 54 -2.38 -6.56 4.09
N ILE A 55 -3.65 -6.26 4.30
CA ILE A 55 -4.65 -7.24 4.75
C ILE A 55 -4.87 -8.33 3.71
N LEU A 56 -5.09 -7.95 2.45
CA LEU A 56 -5.39 -8.92 1.39
C LEU A 56 -4.24 -9.91 1.17
N PHE A 57 -2.99 -9.45 1.28
CA PHE A 57 -1.87 -10.30 0.91
C PHE A 57 -0.99 -10.75 2.07
N PHE A 58 -0.61 -9.87 3.00
CA PHE A 58 0.23 -10.26 4.14
C PHE A 58 -0.57 -10.95 5.25
N MET A 59 -1.85 -10.60 5.42
CA MET A 59 -2.73 -11.31 6.37
C MET A 59 -3.46 -12.50 5.74
N HIS A 60 -2.98 -13.01 4.59
CA HIS A 60 -3.52 -14.19 3.89
C HIS A 60 -5.06 -14.16 3.66
N VAL A 61 -5.71 -12.98 3.70
CA VAL A 61 -7.15 -12.89 3.42
C VAL A 61 -7.44 -13.26 1.96
N ARG A 62 -6.46 -13.02 1.08
CA ARG A 62 -6.46 -13.42 -0.33
C ARG A 62 -5.08 -13.96 -0.74
N HIS A 63 -4.71 -15.11 -0.20
CA HIS A 63 -3.99 -16.22 -0.84
C HIS A 63 -3.81 -17.35 0.17
#